data_AF-A0A2D8R2V7-F1
#
_entry.id   AF-A0A2D8R2V7-F1
#
_cell.length_a   1.000
_cell.length_b   1.000
_cell.length_c   1.000
_cell.angle_alpha   90.00
_cell.angle_beta   90.00
_cell.angle_gamma   90.00
#
_symmetry.space_group_name_H-M   'P 1'
#
loop_
_entity.id
_entity.type
_entity.pdbx_description
1 polymer ?
#
loop_
_entity_poly.entity_id
_entity_poly.type
_entity_poly.pdbx_seq_one_letter_code
_entity_poly.pdbx_strand_id
1 'polypeptide(L)'
;MKTKITLVLWGLALAAPNAVAGQSLLDQANQICFGAFEGALLESQDFKAFQMKTKVPFMISAYQGKIGGSKALVFLGERFGRKICDVNLPDAPVETYEEVHDRLSGLLGIAGTNYDQPGSATGYRGEIWADTETMSGPVENLEIEGMDLSTVFVQFTRKPFKQTADRTGFIISYSTR
;
A
#
# COMPACT_ATOMS: atom_id res chain seq x y z
N MET A 1 32.26 4.35 65.49
CA MET A 1 31.24 5.29 64.98
C MET A 1 30.48 4.59 63.86
N LYS A 2 29.15 4.43 63.97
CA LYS A 2 28.32 3.72 62.97
C LYS A 2 27.46 4.77 62.25
N THR A 3 27.72 5.00 60.97
CA THR A 3 26.93 5.93 60.16
C THR A 3 25.84 5.14 59.43
N LYS A 4 24.59 5.35 59.83
CA LYS A 4 23.41 4.93 59.07
C LYS A 4 23.12 5.99 58.01
N ILE A 5 22.90 5.59 56.76
CA ILE A 5 22.20 6.42 55.78
C ILE A 5 21.11 5.53 55.19
N THR A 6 19.88 5.80 55.61
CA THR A 6 18.66 5.34 54.95
C THR A 6 18.35 6.37 53.87
N LEU A 7 18.23 5.94 52.62
CA LEU A 7 17.59 6.73 51.58
C LEU A 7 16.55 5.86 50.88
N VAL A 8 15.30 6.06 51.28
CA VAL A 8 14.13 5.68 50.49
C VAL A 8 13.86 6.85 49.57
N LEU A 9 13.91 6.64 48.26
CA LEU A 9 13.11 7.45 47.35
C LEU A 9 12.42 6.54 46.35
N TRP A 10 11.10 6.53 46.48
CA TRP A 10 10.16 6.01 45.50
C TRP A 10 10.34 6.77 44.19
N GLY A 11 10.58 6.03 43.11
CA GLY A 11 10.44 6.50 41.75
C GLY A 11 9.68 5.42 40.99
N LEU A 12 8.34 5.54 40.97
CA LEU A 12 7.49 4.88 39.99
C LEU A 12 8.01 5.26 38.61
N ALA A 13 8.79 4.37 37.99
CA ALA A 13 9.04 4.44 36.57
C ALA A 13 7.68 4.20 35.90
N LEU A 14 7.04 5.30 35.49
CA LEU A 14 5.87 5.32 34.62
C LEU A 14 6.16 4.37 33.46
N ALA A 15 5.40 3.28 33.39
CA ALA A 15 5.32 2.47 32.20
C ALA A 15 4.93 3.41 31.06
N ALA A 16 5.86 3.61 30.13
CA ALA A 16 5.57 4.32 28.89
C ALA A 16 4.35 3.63 28.25
N PRO A 17 3.33 4.38 27.79
CA PRO A 17 2.29 3.78 26.98
C PRO A 17 2.98 3.13 25.79
N ASN A 18 2.69 1.85 25.58
CA ASN A 18 3.06 1.12 24.37
C ASN A 18 2.78 2.03 23.18
N ALA A 19 3.84 2.53 22.54
CA ALA A 19 3.74 3.11 21.22
C ALA A 19 3.21 1.96 20.36
N VAL A 20 1.91 1.98 20.07
CA VAL A 20 1.35 1.19 18.99
C VAL A 20 2.11 1.68 17.77
N ALA A 21 3.13 0.93 17.35
CA ALA A 21 3.85 1.22 16.12
C ALA A 21 2.78 1.38 15.05
N GLY A 22 2.64 2.59 14.51
CA GLY A 22 1.60 2.89 13.55
C GLY A 22 1.72 1.88 12.42
N GLN A 23 0.64 1.14 12.16
CA GLN A 23 0.58 0.17 11.07
C GLN A 23 0.99 0.90 9.78
N SER A 24 1.96 0.37 9.04
CA SER A 24 2.50 1.09 7.89
C SER A 24 1.48 1.11 6.74
N LEU A 25 1.66 2.01 5.77
CA LEU A 25 0.72 2.15 4.66
C LEU A 25 0.53 0.83 3.88
N LEU A 26 1.61 0.11 3.63
CA LEU A 26 1.56 -1.16 2.91
C LEU A 26 0.81 -2.24 3.71
N ASP A 27 0.92 -2.27 5.04
CA ASP A 27 0.13 -3.21 5.87
C ASP A 27 -1.38 -2.89 5.79
N GLN A 28 -1.74 -1.60 5.83
CA GLN A 28 -3.14 -1.19 5.71
C GLN A 28 -3.69 -1.49 4.32
N ALA A 29 -2.89 -1.28 3.26
CA ALA A 29 -3.27 -1.61 1.90
C ALA A 29 -3.46 -3.13 1.70
N ASN A 30 -2.54 -3.95 2.24
CA ASN A 30 -2.65 -5.41 2.26
C ASN A 30 -3.94 -5.85 2.96
N GLN A 31 -4.19 -5.35 4.17
CA GLN A 31 -5.38 -5.69 4.94
C GLN A 31 -6.69 -5.38 4.19
N ILE A 32 -6.76 -4.22 3.54
CA ILE A 32 -7.93 -3.82 2.74
C ILE A 32 -8.11 -4.76 1.54
N CYS A 33 -7.06 -4.95 0.75
CA CYS A 33 -7.15 -5.70 -0.49
C CYS A 33 -7.34 -7.21 -0.26
N PHE A 34 -6.59 -7.80 0.67
CA PHE A 34 -6.66 -9.22 0.95
C PHE A 34 -7.98 -9.56 1.65
N GLY A 35 -8.42 -8.72 2.59
CA GLY A 35 -9.77 -8.83 3.15
C GLY A 35 -10.84 -8.77 2.06
N ALA A 36 -10.73 -7.85 1.09
CA ALA A 36 -11.66 -7.77 -0.03
C ALA A 36 -11.63 -9.02 -0.92
N PHE A 37 -10.45 -9.59 -1.18
CA PHE A 37 -10.32 -10.86 -1.90
C PHE A 37 -11.00 -12.01 -1.17
N GLU A 38 -10.99 -12.01 0.15
CA GLU A 38 -11.66 -13.00 1.02
C GLU A 38 -13.15 -12.70 1.25
N GLY A 39 -13.68 -11.60 0.70
CA GLY A 39 -15.10 -11.24 0.75
C GLY A 39 -15.49 -10.28 1.87
N ALA A 40 -14.52 -9.67 2.57
CA ALA A 40 -14.79 -8.58 3.49
C ALA A 40 -15.36 -7.37 2.74
N LEU A 41 -16.40 -6.77 3.32
CA LEU A 41 -17.00 -5.55 2.79
C LEU A 41 -16.16 -4.34 3.21
N LEU A 42 -15.84 -3.45 2.28
CA LEU A 42 -15.08 -2.23 2.58
C LEU A 42 -15.89 -1.25 3.44
N GLU A 43 -17.22 -1.29 3.34
CA GLU A 43 -18.12 -0.48 4.14
C GLU A 43 -18.03 -0.74 5.64
N SER A 44 -17.60 -1.95 6.06
CA SER A 44 -17.34 -2.24 7.48
C SER A 44 -16.04 -1.61 7.99
N GLN A 45 -15.22 -1.08 7.08
CA GLN A 45 -13.95 -0.40 7.35
C GLN A 45 -14.08 1.13 7.10
N ASP A 46 -15.28 1.68 7.24
CA ASP A 46 -15.61 3.11 7.04
C ASP A 46 -15.38 3.65 5.62
N PHE A 47 -15.24 2.78 4.62
CA PHE A 47 -15.26 3.18 3.23
C PHE A 47 -16.69 3.36 2.70
N LYS A 48 -16.86 4.23 1.72
CA LYS A 48 -18.14 4.50 1.07
C LYS A 48 -18.04 4.25 -0.42
N ALA A 49 -18.93 3.42 -0.94
CA ALA A 49 -19.04 3.21 -2.38
C ALA A 49 -19.33 4.54 -3.09
N PHE A 50 -18.73 4.73 -4.27
CA PHE A 50 -18.99 5.89 -5.12
C PHE A 50 -18.95 5.49 -6.60
N GLN A 51 -19.60 6.28 -7.44
CA GLN A 51 -19.54 6.09 -8.88
C GLN A 51 -18.31 6.79 -9.45
N MET A 52 -17.43 6.02 -10.10
CA MET A 52 -16.26 6.58 -10.78
C MET A 52 -16.69 7.51 -11.91
N LYS A 53 -16.05 8.70 -11.99
CA LYS A 53 -16.22 9.61 -13.14
C LYS A 53 -15.45 9.13 -14.37
N THR A 54 -14.27 8.57 -14.15
CA THR A 54 -13.39 8.02 -15.18
C THR A 54 -13.28 6.52 -14.98
N LYS A 55 -13.44 5.74 -16.06
CA LYS A 55 -13.32 4.29 -16.00
C LYS A 55 -11.87 3.90 -15.74
N VAL A 56 -11.61 3.27 -14.60
CA VAL A 56 -10.35 2.56 -14.35
C VAL A 56 -10.47 1.17 -15.01
N PRO A 57 -9.51 0.76 -15.88
CA PRO A 57 -9.56 -0.54 -16.53
C PRO A 57 -9.73 -1.70 -15.53
N PHE A 58 -10.54 -2.70 -15.90
CA PHE A 58 -10.82 -3.92 -15.11
C PHE A 58 -11.55 -3.71 -13.76
N MET A 59 -11.73 -2.47 -13.30
CA MET A 59 -12.42 -2.17 -12.05
C MET A 59 -13.93 -2.14 -12.20
N ILE A 60 -14.63 -2.73 -11.23
CA ILE A 60 -16.08 -2.92 -11.20
C ILE A 60 -16.71 -2.05 -10.10
N SER A 61 -16.07 -1.97 -8.94
CA SER A 61 -16.54 -1.17 -7.80
C SER A 61 -15.46 -0.21 -7.33
N ALA A 62 -15.89 0.89 -6.73
CA ALA A 62 -15.01 1.94 -6.24
C ALA A 62 -15.51 2.50 -4.91
N TYR A 63 -14.57 2.74 -4.01
CA TYR A 63 -14.80 3.11 -2.63
C TYR A 63 -13.88 4.25 -2.24
N GLN A 64 -14.39 5.18 -1.42
CA GLN A 64 -13.59 6.27 -0.86
C GLN A 64 -13.59 6.18 0.66
N GLY A 65 -12.44 6.43 1.27
CA GLY A 65 -12.25 6.35 2.70
C GLY A 65 -10.96 7.02 3.11
N LYS A 66 -10.35 6.53 4.20
CA LYS A 66 -9.05 7.01 4.68
C LYS A 66 -8.13 5.85 4.99
N ILE A 67 -6.85 6.03 4.71
CA ILE A 67 -5.76 5.14 5.12
C ILE A 67 -4.68 6.03 5.73
N GLY A 68 -4.24 5.72 6.96
CA GLY A 68 -3.28 6.56 7.68
C GLY A 68 -3.71 8.03 7.84
N GLY A 69 -5.03 8.30 7.90
CA GLY A 69 -5.58 9.66 7.97
C GLY A 69 -5.70 10.41 6.62
N SER A 70 -5.07 9.90 5.57
CA SER A 70 -5.08 10.45 4.21
C SER A 70 -6.26 9.93 3.41
N LYS A 71 -6.79 10.72 2.47
CA LYS A 71 -7.84 10.28 1.56
C LYS A 71 -7.35 9.11 0.71
N ALA A 72 -8.12 8.03 0.69
CA ALA A 72 -7.85 6.86 -0.12
C ALA A 72 -9.04 6.53 -1.02
N LEU A 73 -8.74 6.08 -2.24
CA LEU A 73 -9.68 5.49 -3.19
C LEU A 73 -9.29 4.03 -3.37
N VAL A 74 -10.24 3.12 -3.18
CA VAL A 74 -10.03 1.69 -3.38
C VAL A 74 -10.91 1.22 -4.52
N PHE A 75 -10.34 0.50 -5.47
CA PHE A 75 -11.04 -0.03 -6.62
C PHE A 75 -10.91 -1.54 -6.62
N LEU A 76 -12.03 -2.25 -6.78
CA LEU A 76 -12.05 -3.70 -6.87
C LEU A 76 -12.55 -4.12 -8.23
N GLY A 77 -11.99 -5.20 -8.77
CA GLY A 77 -12.29 -5.65 -10.11
C GLY A 77 -11.82 -7.06 -10.42
N GLU A 78 -11.83 -7.39 -11.70
CA GLU A 78 -11.40 -8.69 -12.22
C GLU A 78 -10.71 -8.54 -13.58
N ARG A 79 -9.60 -9.25 -13.77
CA ARG A 79 -8.87 -9.33 -15.04
C ARG A 79 -8.49 -10.78 -15.31
N PHE A 80 -8.95 -11.31 -16.43
CA PHE A 80 -8.67 -12.70 -16.83
C PHE A 80 -9.02 -13.75 -15.75
N GLY A 81 -10.12 -13.55 -15.02
CA GLY A 81 -10.55 -14.44 -13.94
C GLY A 81 -9.82 -14.25 -12.60
N ARG A 82 -8.84 -13.34 -12.53
CA ARG A 82 -8.12 -12.99 -11.30
C ARG A 82 -8.74 -11.75 -10.66
N LYS A 83 -8.92 -11.77 -9.34
CA LYS A 83 -9.38 -10.59 -8.59
C LYS A 83 -8.29 -9.51 -8.62
N ILE A 84 -8.69 -8.25 -8.70
CA ILE A 84 -7.79 -7.10 -8.59
C ILE A 84 -8.28 -6.14 -7.51
N CYS A 85 -7.34 -5.57 -6.78
CA CYS A 85 -7.57 -4.45 -5.87
C CYS A 85 -6.53 -3.35 -6.11
N ASP A 86 -6.98 -2.14 -6.39
CA ASP A 86 -6.13 -0.93 -6.43
C ASP A 86 -6.39 -0.08 -5.19
N VAL A 87 -5.34 0.38 -4.53
CA VAL A 87 -5.38 1.41 -3.50
C VAL A 87 -4.67 2.65 -4.04
N ASN A 88 -5.41 3.74 -4.23
CA ASN A 88 -4.88 5.02 -4.69
C ASN A 88 -5.00 6.07 -3.59
N LEU A 89 -3.89 6.74 -3.29
CA LEU A 89 -3.85 7.93 -2.43
C LEU A 89 -3.52 9.15 -3.32
N PRO A 90 -4.54 9.91 -3.77
CA PRO A 90 -4.38 10.92 -4.81
C PRO A 90 -3.43 12.07 -4.45
N ASP A 91 -3.35 12.35 -3.15
CA ASP A 91 -2.60 13.45 -2.56
C ASP A 91 -1.33 12.98 -1.85
N ALA A 92 -1.01 11.68 -1.91
CA ALA A 92 0.23 11.16 -1.34
C ALA A 92 1.44 11.74 -2.08
N PRO A 93 2.51 12.13 -1.37
CA PRO A 93 3.72 12.63 -1.98
C PRO A 93 4.61 11.48 -2.47
N VAL A 94 5.73 11.80 -3.15
CA VAL A 94 6.58 10.78 -3.79
C VAL A 94 7.27 9.87 -2.77
N GLU A 95 7.52 10.39 -1.57
CA GLU A 95 8.11 9.69 -0.44
C GLU A 95 7.26 8.48 -0.04
N THR A 96 5.94 8.55 -0.21
CA THR A 96 5.05 7.41 0.00
C THR A 96 5.33 6.26 -0.96
N TYR A 97 5.64 6.56 -2.23
CA TYR A 97 6.09 5.55 -3.17
C TYR A 97 7.42 4.94 -2.75
N GLU A 98 8.38 5.77 -2.35
CA GLU A 98 9.73 5.32 -1.97
C GLU A 98 9.70 4.42 -0.72
N GLU A 99 8.95 4.81 0.31
CA GLU A 99 8.76 4.00 1.52
C GLU A 99 8.13 2.63 1.23
N VAL A 100 7.08 2.60 0.41
CA VAL A 100 6.41 1.36 0.06
C VAL A 100 7.32 0.51 -0.83
N HIS A 101 7.95 1.12 -1.84
CA HIS A 101 8.92 0.50 -2.76
C HIS A 101 10.07 -0.22 -2.03
N ASP A 102 10.71 0.47 -1.09
CA ASP A 102 11.82 -0.09 -0.31
C ASP A 102 11.34 -1.27 0.54
N ARG A 103 10.10 -1.20 1.02
CA ARG A 103 9.52 -2.24 1.87
C ARG A 103 9.24 -3.54 1.11
N LEU A 104 8.59 -3.54 -0.07
CA LEU A 104 8.52 -4.82 -0.81
C LEU A 104 9.85 -5.21 -1.43
N SER A 105 10.75 -4.27 -1.74
CA SER A 105 12.10 -4.66 -2.17
C SER A 105 12.80 -5.50 -1.09
N GLY A 106 12.65 -5.12 0.17
CA GLY A 106 13.12 -5.91 1.32
C GLY A 106 12.38 -7.24 1.50
N LEU A 107 11.06 -7.27 1.30
CA LEU A 107 10.25 -8.49 1.47
C LEU A 107 10.47 -9.52 0.34
N LEU A 108 10.59 -9.05 -0.90
CA LEU A 108 10.66 -9.90 -2.10
C LEU A 108 12.10 -10.15 -2.58
N GLY A 109 13.08 -9.46 -1.99
CA GLY A 109 14.49 -9.61 -2.33
C GLY A 109 14.88 -9.08 -3.72
N ILE A 110 14.02 -8.29 -4.36
CA ILE A 110 14.25 -7.70 -5.68
C ILE A 110 13.92 -6.20 -5.68
N ALA A 111 14.74 -5.38 -6.34
CA ALA A 111 14.50 -3.94 -6.43
C ALA A 111 13.31 -3.60 -7.34
N GLY A 112 12.96 -4.46 -8.30
CA GLY A 112 11.67 -4.45 -8.98
C GLY A 112 11.19 -3.09 -9.51
N THR A 113 12.02 -2.28 -10.18
CA THR A 113 11.55 -1.04 -10.81
C THR A 113 11.63 -1.15 -12.33
N ASN A 114 10.50 -1.03 -13.00
CA ASN A 114 10.42 -0.80 -14.45
C ASN A 114 9.81 0.57 -14.72
N TYR A 115 10.25 1.20 -15.82
CA TYR A 115 9.73 2.48 -16.32
C TYR A 115 9.69 3.61 -15.27
N ASP A 116 10.86 3.99 -14.78
CA ASP A 116 11.01 5.17 -13.92
C ASP A 116 11.41 6.41 -14.76
N GLN A 117 10.60 7.47 -14.74
CA GLN A 117 10.86 8.71 -15.47
C GLN A 117 10.66 9.94 -14.57
N PRO A 118 11.49 10.12 -13.54
CA PRO A 118 11.30 11.18 -12.54
C PRO A 118 11.45 12.59 -13.14
N GLY A 119 12.24 12.72 -14.22
CA GLY A 119 12.42 13.98 -14.95
C GLY A 119 11.32 14.32 -15.95
N SER A 120 10.34 13.44 -16.16
CA SER A 120 9.22 13.70 -17.07
C SER A 120 8.30 14.80 -16.52
N ALA A 121 7.51 15.42 -17.40
CA ALA A 121 6.56 16.48 -17.01
C ALA A 121 5.49 16.01 -16.00
N THR A 122 5.26 14.70 -15.91
CA THR A 122 4.35 14.05 -14.96
C THR A 122 5.05 13.60 -13.68
N GLY A 123 6.39 13.56 -13.66
CA GLY A 123 7.17 13.06 -12.51
C GLY A 123 6.85 11.61 -12.19
N TYR A 124 6.62 10.79 -13.21
CA TYR A 124 6.21 9.40 -13.09
C TYR A 124 7.29 8.53 -12.44
N ARG A 125 6.88 7.71 -11.47
CA ARG A 125 7.69 6.68 -10.83
C ARG A 125 6.95 5.34 -10.89
N GLY A 126 7.66 4.30 -11.34
CA GLY A 126 7.30 2.90 -11.14
C GLY A 126 6.18 2.37 -12.04
N GLU A 127 6.42 1.20 -12.62
CA GLU A 127 5.41 0.51 -13.41
C GLU A 127 5.28 -0.99 -13.11
N ILE A 128 6.22 -1.70 -12.43
CA ILE A 128 6.02 -3.11 -12.01
C ILE A 128 6.95 -3.52 -10.87
N TRP A 129 6.42 -4.07 -9.78
CA TRP A 129 7.26 -4.74 -8.77
C TRP A 129 6.71 -6.11 -8.43
N ALA A 130 7.28 -7.15 -9.05
CA ALA A 130 6.91 -8.56 -9.05
C ALA A 130 5.65 -8.93 -9.86
N ASP A 131 5.92 -9.54 -11.00
CA ASP A 131 4.98 -10.29 -11.82
C ASP A 131 5.54 -11.71 -11.99
N THR A 132 4.69 -12.73 -11.84
CA THR A 132 5.04 -14.12 -12.14
C THR A 132 5.35 -14.38 -13.62
N GLU A 133 4.93 -13.49 -14.53
CA GLU A 133 4.94 -13.70 -15.98
C GLU A 133 6.03 -12.93 -16.74
N THR A 134 6.59 -11.80 -16.23
CA THR A 134 7.94 -11.19 -16.50
C THR A 134 7.96 -9.65 -16.37
N MET A 135 9.11 -9.08 -15.93
CA MET A 135 9.87 -7.99 -16.61
C MET A 135 11.08 -7.46 -15.80
N SER A 136 11.20 -7.72 -14.50
CA SER A 136 12.34 -7.28 -13.66
C SER A 136 13.00 -8.41 -12.85
N GLY A 137 12.58 -9.66 -13.09
CA GLY A 137 12.94 -10.87 -12.33
C GLY A 137 11.66 -11.52 -11.80
N PRO A 138 11.17 -12.62 -12.40
CA PRO A 138 9.94 -13.24 -11.95
C PRO A 138 10.08 -13.72 -10.51
N VAL A 139 9.12 -13.37 -9.65
CA VAL A 139 9.03 -13.95 -8.31
C VAL A 139 8.11 -15.17 -8.44
N GLU A 140 8.71 -16.37 -8.54
CA GLU A 140 7.96 -17.61 -8.81
C GLU A 140 6.87 -17.88 -7.76
N ASN A 141 7.14 -17.52 -6.51
CA ASN A 141 6.22 -17.62 -5.37
C ASN A 141 5.95 -16.22 -4.82
N LEU A 142 5.31 -15.36 -5.62
CA LEU A 142 4.92 -14.03 -5.16
C LEU A 142 3.82 -14.17 -4.09
N GLU A 143 4.25 -14.03 -2.84
CA GLU A 143 3.39 -14.11 -1.68
C GLU A 143 3.64 -12.90 -0.78
N ILE A 144 2.57 -12.29 -0.28
CA ILE A 144 2.62 -11.23 0.73
C ILE A 144 1.64 -11.60 1.82
N GLU A 145 2.11 -11.72 3.07
CA GLU A 145 1.27 -12.07 4.23
C GLU A 145 0.43 -13.35 4.03
N GLY A 146 0.96 -14.36 3.33
CA GLY A 146 0.23 -15.61 3.04
C GLY A 146 -0.71 -15.55 1.84
N MET A 147 -0.86 -14.40 1.17
CA MET A 147 -1.68 -14.26 -0.02
C MET A 147 -0.85 -14.53 -1.28
N ASP A 148 -1.25 -15.55 -2.04
CA ASP A 148 -0.70 -15.86 -3.37
C ASP A 148 -1.17 -14.84 -4.41
N LEU A 149 -0.21 -14.12 -5.00
CA LEU A 149 -0.47 -13.09 -5.99
C LEU A 149 0.12 -13.46 -7.34
N SER A 150 -0.54 -13.05 -8.41
CA SER A 150 0.08 -13.05 -9.74
C SER A 150 0.94 -11.82 -9.95
N THR A 151 0.51 -10.67 -9.42
CA THR A 151 1.18 -9.39 -9.59
C THR A 151 0.96 -8.47 -8.40
N VAL A 152 1.98 -7.70 -8.07
CA VAL A 152 1.83 -6.44 -7.33
C VAL A 152 2.45 -5.31 -8.15
N PHE A 153 1.83 -4.13 -8.17
CA PHE A 153 2.29 -2.96 -8.93
C PHE A 153 2.26 -1.74 -8.02
N VAL A 154 3.33 -0.95 -7.99
CA VAL A 154 3.32 0.40 -7.40
C VAL A 154 3.70 1.44 -8.41
N GLN A 155 2.98 2.55 -8.35
CA GLN A 155 3.14 3.67 -9.24
C GLN A 155 2.96 4.97 -8.48
N PHE A 156 3.63 6.01 -8.94
CA PHE A 156 3.39 7.37 -8.51
C PHE A 156 3.42 8.33 -9.71
N THR A 157 2.55 9.34 -9.69
CA THR A 157 2.64 10.44 -10.64
C THR A 157 2.18 11.75 -10.02
N ARG A 158 2.88 12.85 -10.34
CA ARG A 158 2.50 14.20 -9.90
C ARG A 158 1.34 14.78 -10.71
N LYS A 159 1.06 14.23 -11.90
CA LYS A 159 0.02 14.75 -12.81
C LYS A 159 -0.79 13.61 -13.44
N PRO A 160 -2.08 13.84 -13.72
CA PRO A 160 -2.92 12.85 -14.37
C PRO A 160 -2.42 12.58 -15.79
N PHE A 161 -2.40 11.31 -16.18
CA PHE A 161 -2.14 10.89 -17.56
C PHE A 161 -2.70 9.48 -17.82
N LYS A 162 -2.71 9.08 -19.10
CA LYS A 162 -3.47 7.91 -19.56
C LYS A 162 -3.08 6.58 -18.89
N GLN A 163 -1.79 6.30 -18.63
CA GLN A 163 -1.39 5.00 -18.06
C GLN A 163 -1.92 4.82 -16.63
N THR A 164 -2.06 5.89 -15.86
CA THR A 164 -2.65 5.83 -14.51
C THR A 164 -4.18 5.99 -14.53
N ALA A 165 -4.83 5.93 -15.70
CA ALA A 165 -6.24 6.26 -15.88
C ALA A 165 -6.58 7.67 -15.34
N ASP A 166 -5.70 8.63 -15.59
CA ASP A 166 -5.79 10.03 -15.15
C ASP A 166 -5.79 10.20 -13.62
N ARG A 167 -5.25 9.23 -12.88
CA ARG A 167 -5.06 9.30 -11.42
C ARG A 167 -3.71 9.94 -11.08
N THR A 168 -3.66 10.65 -9.95
CA THR A 168 -2.44 11.24 -9.36
C THR A 168 -2.05 10.53 -8.07
N GLY A 169 -0.90 10.92 -7.54
CA GLY A 169 -0.40 10.45 -6.25
C GLY A 169 0.11 9.02 -6.36
N PHE A 170 -0.04 8.28 -5.26
CA PHE A 170 0.44 6.91 -5.12
C PHE A 170 -0.64 5.89 -5.46
N ILE A 171 -0.27 4.78 -6.10
CA ILE A 171 -1.15 3.66 -6.43
C ILE A 171 -0.42 2.35 -6.09
N ILE A 172 -1.05 1.47 -5.29
CA ILE A 172 -0.75 0.03 -5.26
C ILE A 172 -1.81 -0.71 -6.05
N SER A 173 -1.44 -1.75 -6.78
CA SER A 173 -2.37 -2.71 -7.37
C SER A 173 -1.93 -4.12 -7.00
N TYR A 174 -2.89 -4.96 -6.63
CA TYR A 174 -2.70 -6.39 -6.37
C TYR A 174 -3.59 -7.19 -7.30
N SER A 175 -3.10 -8.31 -7.81
CA SER A 175 -3.91 -9.31 -8.49
C SER A 175 -3.65 -10.69 -7.92
N THR A 176 -4.73 -11.43 -7.63
CA THR A 176 -4.61 -12.82 -7.15
C THR A 176 -4.01 -13.72 -8.21
N ARG A 177 -3.48 -14.87 -7.80
CA ARG A 177 -3.04 -15.90 -8.75
C ARG A 177 -4.21 -16.57 -9.48
#